data_AF-A0A2Y9C2Q8-F1
#
_entry.id   AF-A0A2Y9C2Q8-F1
#
_cell.length_a   1.000
_cell.length_b   1.000
_cell.length_c   1.000
_cell.angle_alpha   90.00
_cell.angle_beta   90.00
_cell.angle_gamma   90.00
#
_symmetry.space_group_name_H-M   'P 1'
#
loop_
_entity.id
_entity.type
_entity.pdbx_description
1 polymer ?
#
loop_
_entity_poly.entity_id
_entity_poly.type
_entity_poly.pdbx_seq_one_letter_code
_entity_poly.pdbx_strand_id
1 'polypeptide(L)'
;MLHVLAAIASARSTSRSAQAWIRATRAAWRTIPSWALITTQDLAVPGDSVRFMAERAGSHATEIDASHAVSVSGPAAVADIIDAAARATSR
;
A
#
# COMPACT_ATOMS: atom_id res chain seq x y z
N MET A 1 15.22 10.89 -0.61
CA MET A 1 14.13 11.75 -0.09
C MET A 1 13.09 11.86 -1.19
N LEU A 2 11.79 11.60 -1.07
CA LEU A 2 10.89 11.17 -0.01
C LEU A 2 9.47 11.08 -0.70
N HIS A 3 8.65 10.06 -0.42
CA HIS A 3 7.16 9.95 -0.55
C HIS A 3 6.48 9.96 -1.97
N VAL A 4 5.74 8.94 -2.45
CA VAL A 4 4.47 8.25 -2.05
C VAL A 4 3.19 9.08 -2.25
N LEU A 5 2.25 8.60 -3.10
CA LEU A 5 0.79 8.55 -2.80
C LEU A 5 -0.04 7.84 -3.91
N ALA A 6 -0.86 6.88 -3.47
CA ALA A 6 -1.83 6.11 -4.25
C ALA A 6 -3.25 6.72 -4.14
N ALA A 7 -4.08 6.54 -5.17
CA ALA A 7 -5.51 6.90 -5.14
C ALA A 7 -6.39 5.75 -5.64
N ILE A 8 -7.37 5.37 -4.82
CA ILE A 8 -8.46 4.44 -5.08
C ILE A 8 -9.61 5.26 -5.69
N ALA A 9 -10.20 4.86 -6.82
CA ALA A 9 -11.50 5.38 -7.26
C ALA A 9 -12.25 4.42 -8.18
N SER A 10 -13.42 3.96 -7.72
CA SER A 10 -14.51 3.48 -8.55
C SER A 10 -15.31 4.68 -9.04
N ALA A 11 -15.15 5.08 -10.31
CA ALA A 11 -16.13 5.88 -11.05
C ALA A 11 -15.92 5.74 -12.56
N ARG A 12 -17.02 5.58 -13.30
CA ARG A 12 -17.11 5.39 -14.76
C ARG A 12 -16.63 6.65 -15.51
N SER A 13 -16.13 6.42 -16.74
CA SER A 13 -15.70 7.40 -17.76
C SER A 13 -14.36 8.11 -17.52
N THR A 14 -13.26 7.51 -17.99
CA THR A 14 -12.08 8.28 -18.41
C THR A 14 -11.83 8.04 -19.90
N SER A 15 -11.88 9.11 -20.69
CA SER A 15 -11.56 9.05 -22.12
C SER A 15 -10.08 8.68 -22.31
N ARG A 16 -9.78 7.95 -23.39
CA ARG A 16 -8.44 7.41 -23.72
C ARG A 16 -7.33 8.48 -23.74
N SER A 17 -7.68 9.75 -23.94
CA SER A 17 -6.77 10.89 -23.95
C SER A 17 -6.28 11.33 -22.57
N ALA A 18 -7.03 11.05 -21.49
CA ALA A 18 -6.62 11.38 -20.12
C ALA A 18 -5.51 10.47 -19.58
N GLN A 19 -5.34 9.27 -20.17
CA GLN A 19 -4.36 8.24 -19.77
C GLN A 19 -2.98 8.42 -20.44
N ALA A 20 -2.79 9.52 -21.18
CA ALA A 20 -1.64 9.69 -22.07
C ALA A 20 -0.31 9.94 -21.35
N TRP A 21 -0.32 10.35 -20.07
CA TRP A 21 0.88 10.82 -19.41
C TRP A 21 1.69 9.71 -18.72
N ILE A 22 1.05 8.65 -18.20
CA ILE A 22 1.73 7.43 -17.71
C ILE A 22 0.78 6.24 -17.90
N ARG A 23 0.86 5.56 -19.05
CA ARG A 23 0.13 4.30 -19.23
C ARG A 23 0.75 3.22 -18.34
N ALA A 24 -0.02 2.72 -17.37
CA ALA A 24 0.35 1.50 -16.67
C ALA A 24 0.28 0.32 -17.64
N THR A 25 1.43 -0.29 -17.94
CA THR A 25 1.52 -1.43 -18.87
C THR A 25 1.44 -2.78 -18.14
N ARG A 26 1.70 -2.80 -16.83
CA ARG A 26 1.62 -4.00 -15.99
C ARG A 26 1.35 -3.66 -14.53
N ALA A 27 0.77 -4.61 -13.81
CA ALA A 27 0.62 -4.55 -12.36
C ALA A 27 1.93 -4.95 -11.67
N ALA A 28 2.66 -3.98 -11.11
CA ALA A 28 3.98 -4.21 -10.52
C ALA A 28 3.98 -5.19 -9.34
N TRP A 29 2.91 -5.21 -8.54
CA TRP A 29 2.73 -6.12 -7.40
C TRP A 29 2.69 -7.61 -7.78
N ARG A 30 2.59 -7.95 -9.07
CA ARG A 30 2.71 -9.36 -9.52
C ARG A 30 4.14 -9.88 -9.53
N THR A 31 5.13 -8.99 -9.61
CA THR A 31 6.54 -9.37 -9.82
C THR A 31 7.48 -8.73 -8.81
N ILE A 32 7.05 -7.65 -8.15
CA ILE A 32 7.83 -6.97 -7.12
C ILE A 32 7.25 -7.40 -5.76
N PRO A 33 8.05 -7.96 -4.85
CA PRO A 33 7.63 -8.25 -3.49
C PRO A 33 7.02 -7.01 -2.82
N SER A 34 6.00 -7.22 -1.99
CA SER A 34 5.27 -6.11 -1.36
C SER A 34 4.96 -6.40 0.10
N TRP A 35 4.79 -5.34 0.89
CA TRP A 35 4.49 -5.39 2.32
C TRP A 35 3.29 -4.48 2.60
N ALA A 36 2.42 -4.91 3.51
CA ALA A 36 1.22 -4.18 3.91
C ALA A 36 1.15 -4.06 5.43
N LEU A 37 0.94 -2.85 5.93
CA LEU A 37 0.64 -2.59 7.33
C LEU A 37 -0.84 -2.24 7.43
N ILE A 38 -1.62 -3.10 8.10
CA ILE A 38 -3.07 -2.96 8.26
C ILE A 38 -3.32 -2.41 9.66
N THR A 39 -3.92 -1.23 9.73
CA THR A 39 -4.22 -0.53 10.98
C THR A 39 -5.66 -0.76 11.39
N THR A 40 -5.88 -1.39 12.55
CA THR A 40 -7.23 -1.84 12.96
C THR A 40 -8.10 -0.72 13.52
N GLN A 41 -7.53 0.44 13.90
CA GLN A 41 -8.26 1.64 14.34
C GLN A 41 -8.34 2.70 13.22
N ASP A 42 -8.15 2.29 11.97
CA ASP A 42 -8.32 3.17 10.83
C ASP A 42 -9.81 3.43 10.55
N LEU A 43 -10.21 4.70 10.69
CA LEU A 43 -11.56 5.16 10.41
C LEU A 43 -11.69 5.79 9.01
N ALA A 44 -10.58 6.00 8.30
CA ALA A 44 -10.55 6.55 6.96
C ALA A 44 -10.58 5.44 5.89
N VAL A 45 -9.90 4.32 6.14
CA VAL A 45 -9.84 3.16 5.25
C VAL A 45 -10.27 1.90 5.99
N PRO A 46 -11.33 1.19 5.55
CA PRO A 46 -11.74 -0.05 6.18
C PRO A 46 -10.64 -1.11 6.11
N GLY A 47 -10.34 -1.76 7.25
CA GLY A 47 -9.31 -2.80 7.34
C GLY A 47 -9.52 -3.94 6.32
N ASP A 48 -10.76 -4.35 6.08
CA ASP A 48 -11.09 -5.39 5.09
C ASP A 48 -10.71 -5.01 3.65
N SER A 49 -10.77 -3.71 3.32
CA SER A 49 -10.33 -3.24 2.01
C SER A 49 -8.82 -3.36 1.85
N VAL A 50 -8.06 -3.09 2.91
CA VAL A 50 -6.60 -3.23 2.92
C VAL A 50 -6.21 -4.72 2.88
N ARG A 51 -6.90 -5.58 3.65
CA ARG A 51 -6.73 -7.04 3.61
C ARG A 51 -6.93 -7.60 2.21
N PHE A 52 -8.07 -7.28 1.59
CA PHE A 52 -8.36 -7.71 0.22
C PHE A 52 -7.27 -7.28 -0.77
N MET A 53 -6.77 -6.05 -0.65
CA MET A 53 -5.71 -5.55 -1.52
C MET A 53 -4.37 -6.22 -1.26
N ALA A 54 -4.00 -6.47 0.00
CA ALA A 54 -2.79 -7.17 0.40
C ALA A 54 -2.81 -8.63 -0.09
N GLU A 55 -3.93 -9.33 0.08
CA GLU A 55 -4.12 -10.69 -0.43
C GLU A 55 -4.02 -10.74 -1.96
N ARG A 56 -4.72 -9.85 -2.66
CA ARG A 56 -4.65 -9.75 -4.12
C ARG A 56 -3.23 -9.49 -4.62
N ALA A 57 -2.44 -8.73 -3.86
CA ALA A 57 -1.06 -8.40 -4.17
C ALA A 57 -0.05 -9.47 -3.73
N GLY A 58 -0.46 -10.47 -2.94
CA GLY A 58 0.46 -11.42 -2.31
C GLY A 58 1.46 -10.75 -1.35
N SER A 59 1.03 -9.68 -0.67
CA SER A 59 1.90 -8.90 0.22
C SER A 59 2.19 -9.65 1.52
N HIS A 60 3.37 -9.40 2.09
CA HIS A 60 3.65 -9.68 3.49
C HIS A 60 2.83 -8.72 4.37
N ALA A 61 1.75 -9.21 4.96
CA ALA A 61 0.83 -8.41 5.75
C ALA A 61 1.15 -8.47 7.24
N THR A 62 1.08 -7.32 7.92
CA THR A 62 1.13 -7.20 9.38
C THR A 62 -0.05 -6.35 9.84
N GLU A 63 -0.80 -6.81 10.83
CA GLU A 63 -1.88 -6.02 11.43
C GLU A 63 -1.43 -5.43 12.77
N ILE A 64 -1.78 -4.17 13.03
CA ILE A 64 -1.45 -3.49 14.28
C ILE A 64 -2.63 -2.64 14.77
N ASP A 65 -2.69 -2.46 16.09
CA ASP A 65 -3.62 -1.57 16.76
C ASP A 65 -3.14 -0.12 16.68
N ALA A 66 -3.42 0.53 15.55
CA ALA A 66 -3.04 1.92 15.28
C ALA A 66 -4.07 2.62 14.40
N SER A 67 -3.98 3.95 14.35
CA SER A 67 -4.85 4.80 13.52
C SER A 67 -4.36 4.91 12.07
N HIS A 68 -5.18 5.53 11.20
CA HIS A 68 -4.81 5.83 9.81
C HIS A 68 -3.44 6.53 9.67
N ALA A 69 -3.15 7.46 10.59
CA ALA A 69 -1.88 8.17 10.66
C ALA A 69 -0.81 7.33 11.38
N VAL A 70 -0.55 6.12 10.88
CA VAL A 70 0.30 5.11 11.52
C VAL A 70 1.74 5.56 11.77
N SER A 71 2.27 6.43 10.90
CA SER A 71 3.59 7.02 11.11
C SER A 71 3.67 7.90 12.37
N VAL A 72 2.54 8.31 12.94
CA VAL A 72 2.44 9.07 14.19
C VAL A 72 2.02 8.17 15.35
N SER A 73 0.98 7.34 15.16
CA SER A 73 0.41 6.50 16.22
C SER A 73 1.20 5.21 16.49
N GLY A 74 1.93 4.71 15.50
CA GLY A 74 2.75 3.49 15.59
C GLY A 74 4.04 3.58 14.76
N PRO A 75 4.91 4.60 14.97
CA PRO A 75 6.10 4.83 14.14
C PRO A 75 7.09 3.65 14.14
N ALA A 76 7.18 2.90 15.25
CA ALA A 76 8.07 1.74 15.35
C ALA A 76 7.67 0.64 14.35
N ALA A 77 6.39 0.30 14.27
CA ALA A 77 5.90 -0.70 13.32
C ALA A 77 6.13 -0.29 11.85
N VAL A 78 6.10 1.02 11.57
CA VAL A 78 6.46 1.56 10.25
C VAL A 78 7.95 1.38 9.96
N ALA A 79 8.82 1.66 10.93
CA ALA A 79 10.25 1.43 10.76
C ALA A 79 10.54 -0.06 10.54
N ASP A 80 9.95 -0.94 11.34
CA ASP A 80 10.17 -2.38 11.28
C ASP A 80 9.78 -2.97 9.91
N ILE A 81 8.62 -2.58 9.36
CA ILE A 81 8.18 -3.10 8.05
C ILE A 81 9.07 -2.59 6.90
N ILE A 82 9.59 -1.36 7.00
CA ILE A 82 10.53 -0.80 6.03
C ILE A 82 11.87 -1.55 6.11
N ASP A 83 12.38 -1.78 7.32
CA ASP A 83 13.62 -2.53 7.54
C ASP A 83 13.50 -3.98 7.05
N ALA A 84 12.37 -4.63 7.31
CA ALA A 84 12.10 -5.97 6.80
C ALA A 84 12.09 -6.00 5.27
N ALA A 85 11.41 -5.05 4.63
CA ALA A 85 11.38 -4.94 3.17
C ALA A 85 12.78 -4.66 2.58
N ALA A 86 13.53 -3.75 3.19
CA ALA A 86 14.88 -3.40 2.76
C ALA A 86 15.80 -4.62 2.83
N ARG A 87 15.82 -5.34 3.96
CA ARG A 87 16.65 -6.55 4.12
C ARG A 87 16.27 -7.67 3.17
N ALA A 88 14.97 -7.84 2.89
CA ALA A 88 14.48 -8.86 1.97
C ALA A 88 14.80 -8.56 0.49
N THR A 89 15.13 -7.30 0.17
CA THR A 89 15.30 -6.85 -1.23
C THR A 89 16.68 -6.27 -1.53
N SER A 90 17.50 -5.97 -0.52
CA SER A 90 18.90 -5.57 -0.68
C SER A 90 19.75 -6.76 -1.09
N ARG A 91 20.42 -6.66 -2.24
CA ARG A 91 21.52 -7.55 -2.65
C ARG A 91 22.84 -7.08 -2.07
#